data_AF-A0AAN8K4I6-F1
#
_entry.id   AF-A0AAN8K4I6-F1
#
_cell.length_a   1.000
_cell.length_b   1.000
_cell.length_c   1.000
_cell.angle_alpha   90.00
_cell.angle_beta   90.00
_cell.angle_gamma   90.00
#
_symmetry.space_group_name_H-M   'P 1'
#
loop_
_entity.id
_entity.type
_entity.pdbx_description
1 polymer ?
#
loop_
_entity_poly.entity_id
_entity_poly.type
_entity_poly.pdbx_seq_one_letter_code
_entity_poly.pdbx_strand_id
1 'polypeptide(L)'
;MFYVLRKARKLYLPIDILSQLFDAMIAPILLYGAESWGYENNDIIESLHLEFCKHIMKVKKKSTPNCTVYGELARMPMCICVKARMVGFWKRLVTGKEEKISRTLYEILYRLDSGDVYHSTWLNCIKDILTECGFVNV
;
A
#
# COMPACT_ATOMS: atom_id res chain seq x y z
N MET A 1 -8.49 -14.45 -0.54
CA MET A 1 -7.43 -15.20 -1.26
C MET A 1 -7.79 -16.66 -1.58
N PHE A 2 -7.96 -17.55 -0.60
CA PHE A 2 -8.13 -19.00 -0.86
C PHE A 2 -9.33 -19.37 -1.75
N TYR A 3 -10.43 -18.64 -1.63
CA TYR A 3 -11.59 -18.84 -2.50
C TYR A 3 -11.25 -18.57 -3.98
N VAL A 4 -10.52 -17.47 -4.26
CA VAL A 4 -10.07 -17.09 -5.60
C VAL A 4 -9.17 -18.17 -6.19
N LEU A 5 -8.18 -18.63 -5.41
CA LEU A 5 -7.27 -19.71 -5.82
C LEU A 5 -8.00 -21.03 -6.08
N ARG A 6 -9.04 -21.36 -5.29
CA ARG A 6 -9.86 -22.56 -5.50
C ARG A 6 -10.67 -22.47 -6.78
N LYS A 7 -11.33 -21.34 -7.03
CA LYS A 7 -12.12 -21.11 -8.26
C LYS A 7 -11.24 -21.07 -9.49
N ALA A 8 -10.10 -20.39 -9.43
CA ALA A 8 -9.15 -20.31 -10.54
C ALA A 8 -8.61 -21.68 -10.95
N ARG A 9 -8.31 -22.56 -9.97
CA ARG A 9 -7.92 -23.95 -10.25
C ARG A 9 -9.03 -24.75 -10.93
N LYS A 10 -10.29 -24.57 -10.51
CA LYS A 10 -11.44 -25.23 -11.14
C LYS A 10 -11.67 -24.77 -12.58
N LEU A 11 -11.35 -23.50 -12.88
CA LEU A 11 -11.57 -22.88 -14.18
C LEU A 11 -10.31 -22.87 -15.07
N TYR A 12 -9.19 -23.46 -14.63
CA TYR A 12 -7.91 -23.47 -15.34
C TYR A 12 -7.47 -22.08 -15.84
N LEU A 13 -7.60 -21.06 -14.99
CA LEU A 13 -7.28 -19.69 -15.38
C LEU A 13 -5.77 -19.48 -15.60
N PRO A 14 -5.38 -18.69 -16.62
CA PRO A 14 -4.00 -18.29 -16.81
C PRO A 14 -3.52 -17.35 -15.68
N ILE A 15 -2.19 -17.25 -15.54
CA ILE A 15 -1.51 -16.50 -14.47
C ILE A 15 -1.84 -14.99 -14.55
N ASP A 16 -2.00 -14.46 -15.75
CA ASP A 16 -2.31 -13.04 -15.97
C ASP A 16 -3.69 -12.69 -15.40
N ILE A 17 -4.70 -13.52 -15.69
CA ILE A 17 -6.07 -13.33 -15.17
C ILE A 17 -6.08 -13.51 -13.65
N LEU A 18 -5.32 -14.46 -13.11
CA LEU A 18 -5.15 -14.63 -11.66
C LEU A 18 -4.59 -13.38 -10.98
N SER A 19 -3.60 -12.74 -11.60
CA SER A 19 -3.01 -11.51 -11.10
C SER A 19 -4.02 -10.35 -11.15
N GLN A 20 -4.77 -10.22 -12.23
CA GLN A 20 -5.87 -9.24 -12.32
C GLN A 20 -6.96 -9.49 -11.28
N LEU A 21 -7.31 -10.75 -11.02
CA LEU A 21 -8.28 -11.11 -9.97
C LEU A 21 -7.80 -10.74 -8.57
N PHE A 22 -6.49 -10.83 -8.31
CA PHE A 22 -5.92 -10.33 -7.06
C PHE A 22 -6.11 -8.82 -6.94
N ASP A 23 -5.80 -8.07 -8.00
CA ASP A 23 -5.90 -6.61 -7.99
C ASP A 23 -7.33 -6.11 -7.89
N ALA A 24 -8.29 -6.82 -8.50
CA ALA A 24 -9.69 -6.45 -8.48
C ALA A 24 -10.41 -6.82 -7.16
N MET A 25 -10.04 -7.95 -6.52
CA MET A 25 -10.79 -8.46 -5.37
C MET A 25 -10.03 -8.40 -4.06
N ILE A 26 -8.72 -8.65 -4.05
CA ILE A 26 -7.93 -8.80 -2.82
C ILE A 26 -7.26 -7.48 -2.46
N ALA A 27 -6.60 -6.83 -3.41
CA ALA A 27 -5.91 -5.57 -3.18
C ALA A 27 -6.82 -4.47 -2.57
N PRO A 28 -8.09 -4.27 -3.00
CA PRO A 28 -8.95 -3.24 -2.41
C PRO A 28 -9.29 -3.51 -0.95
N ILE A 29 -9.42 -4.79 -0.58
CA ILE A 29 -9.70 -5.21 0.80
C ILE A 29 -8.47 -4.98 1.69
N LEU A 30 -7.29 -5.36 1.20
CA LEU A 30 -6.03 -5.19 1.94
C LEU A 30 -5.65 -3.72 2.12
N LEU A 31 -5.90 -2.91 1.09
CA LEU A 31 -5.52 -1.49 1.07
C LEU A 31 -6.64 -0.58 1.56
N TYR A 32 -7.68 -1.13 2.17
CA TYR A 32 -8.79 -0.35 2.68
C TYR A 32 -8.33 0.51 3.86
N GLY A 33 -8.42 1.84 3.72
CA GLY A 33 -7.97 2.79 4.75
C GLY A 33 -6.46 2.94 4.86
N ALA A 34 -5.68 2.39 3.91
CA ALA A 34 -4.23 2.47 3.89
C ALA A 34 -3.71 3.92 3.90
N GLU A 35 -4.55 4.88 3.51
CA GLU A 35 -4.28 6.31 3.64
C GLU A 35 -3.98 6.73 5.09
N SER A 36 -4.65 6.11 6.06
CA SER A 36 -4.56 6.44 7.47
C SER A 36 -3.56 5.57 8.21
N TRP A 37 -3.62 4.23 8.08
CA TRP A 37 -2.77 3.31 8.86
C TRP A 37 -1.46 2.92 8.15
N GLY A 38 -1.26 3.30 6.89
CA GLY A 38 -0.13 2.83 6.08
C GLY A 38 1.26 3.21 6.57
N TYR A 39 1.39 4.08 7.57
CA TYR A 39 2.65 4.42 8.23
C TYR A 39 3.16 3.33 9.19
N GLU A 40 2.30 2.37 9.53
CA GLU A 40 2.64 1.25 10.42
C GLU A 40 3.34 0.11 9.68
N ASN A 41 3.64 -0.97 10.40
CA ASN A 41 4.29 -2.13 9.81
C ASN A 41 3.35 -2.85 8.82
N ASN A 42 3.74 -2.82 7.53
CA ASN A 42 3.00 -3.41 6.41
C ASN A 42 3.53 -4.79 5.97
N ASP A 43 4.44 -5.41 6.73
CA ASP A 43 5.09 -6.69 6.39
C ASP A 43 4.09 -7.83 6.16
N ILE A 44 2.96 -7.80 6.88
CA ILE A 44 1.89 -8.79 6.76
C ILE A 44 1.24 -8.73 5.38
N ILE A 45 1.02 -7.51 4.85
CA ILE A 45 0.39 -7.30 3.54
C ILE A 45 1.32 -7.78 2.44
N GLU A 46 2.60 -7.44 2.54
CA GLU A 46 3.64 -7.86 1.61
C GLU A 46 3.82 -9.39 1.62
N SER A 47 3.81 -9.98 2.82
CA SER A 47 3.89 -11.44 2.99
C SER A 47 2.73 -12.15 2.30
N LEU A 48 1.51 -11.64 2.41
CA LEU A 48 0.33 -12.21 1.78
C LEU A 48 0.40 -12.09 0.24
N HIS A 49 0.85 -10.94 -0.28
CA HIS A 49 1.04 -10.77 -1.73
C HIS A 49 2.10 -11.71 -2.29
N LEU A 50 3.24 -11.86 -1.61
CA LEU A 50 4.28 -12.81 -1.97
C LEU A 50 3.80 -14.26 -1.90
N GLU A 51 3.04 -14.62 -0.87
CA GLU A 51 2.43 -15.95 -0.77
C GLU A 51 1.51 -16.24 -1.95
N PHE A 52 0.68 -15.28 -2.33
CA PHE A 52 -0.17 -15.40 -3.50
C PHE A 52 0.66 -15.62 -4.78
N CYS A 53 1.66 -14.78 -5.01
CA CYS A 53 2.53 -14.85 -6.19
C CYS A 53 3.29 -16.18 -6.27
N LYS A 54 3.84 -16.65 -5.15
CA LYS A 54 4.52 -17.96 -5.10
C LYS A 54 3.56 -19.13 -5.30
N HIS A 55 2.31 -19.00 -4.84
CA HIS A 55 1.30 -20.04 -5.02
C HIS A 55 0.85 -20.18 -6.48
N ILE A 56 0.65 -19.06 -7.20
CA ILE A 56 0.27 -19.10 -8.62
C ILE A 56 1.40 -19.64 -9.50
N MET A 57 2.65 -19.32 -9.18
CA MET A 57 3.83 -19.87 -9.88
C MET A 57 4.17 -21.32 -9.49
N LYS A 58 3.51 -21.87 -8.47
CA LYS A 58 3.79 -23.23 -7.92
C LYS A 58 5.25 -23.43 -7.47
N VAL A 59 5.90 -22.37 -6.99
CA VAL A 59 7.30 -22.42 -6.54
C VAL A 59 7.39 -22.62 -5.02
N LYS A 60 8.53 -23.16 -4.55
CA LYS A 60 8.75 -23.38 -3.12
C LYS A 60 8.95 -22.04 -2.40
N LYS A 61 8.15 -21.81 -1.34
CA LYS A 61 8.15 -20.55 -0.57
C LYS A 61 9.55 -20.16 -0.04
N LYS A 62 10.28 -21.14 0.53
CA LYS A 62 11.57 -20.91 1.20
C LYS A 62 12.77 -20.82 0.25
N SER A 63 12.71 -21.46 -0.92
CA SER A 63 13.86 -21.59 -1.81
C SER A 63 13.93 -20.50 -2.88
N THR A 64 12.81 -19.85 -3.16
CA THR A 64 12.70 -18.92 -4.30
C THR A 64 12.85 -17.48 -3.81
N PRO A 65 13.84 -16.71 -4.32
CA PRO A 65 14.01 -15.30 -4.00
C PRO A 65 12.78 -14.47 -4.36
N ASN A 66 12.43 -13.50 -3.53
CA ASN A 66 11.25 -12.65 -3.74
C ASN A 66 11.40 -11.75 -4.98
N CYS A 67 12.62 -11.25 -5.25
CA CYS A 67 12.91 -10.43 -6.42
C CYS A 67 12.62 -11.16 -7.74
N THR A 68 12.95 -12.45 -7.83
CA THR A 68 12.65 -13.28 -9.00
C THR A 68 11.15 -13.41 -9.21
N VAL A 69 10.38 -13.65 -8.13
CA VAL A 69 8.91 -13.76 -8.22
C VAL A 69 8.28 -12.47 -8.74
N TYR A 70 8.79 -11.31 -8.29
CA TYR A 70 8.33 -10.02 -8.78
C TYR A 70 8.73 -9.71 -10.22
N GLY A 71 9.97 -10.04 -10.60
CA GLY A 71 10.43 -9.88 -11.98
C GLY A 71 9.64 -10.72 -12.97
N GLU A 72 9.42 -12.00 -12.67
CA GLU A 72 8.71 -12.94 -13.55
C GLU A 72 7.23 -12.57 -13.72
N LEU A 73 6.57 -12.10 -12.67
CA LEU A 73 5.15 -11.70 -12.73
C LEU A 73 4.96 -10.24 -13.13
N ALA A 74 6.04 -9.47 -13.35
CA ALA A 74 6.01 -8.02 -13.53
C ALA A 74 5.19 -7.29 -12.44
N ARG A 75 5.39 -7.69 -11.18
CA ARG A 75 4.65 -7.16 -10.01
C ARG A 75 5.54 -6.25 -9.18
N MET A 76 4.91 -5.24 -8.58
CA MET A 76 5.56 -4.36 -7.61
C MET A 76 5.11 -4.70 -6.19
N PRO A 77 5.96 -4.46 -5.17
CA PRO A 77 5.58 -4.53 -3.76
C PRO A 77 4.31 -3.73 -3.44
N MET A 78 3.47 -4.26 -2.56
CA MET A 78 2.23 -3.60 -2.15
C MET A 78 2.49 -2.34 -1.32
N CYS A 79 3.66 -2.26 -0.68
CA CYS A 79 4.07 -1.07 0.06
C CYS A 79 4.08 0.19 -0.82
N ILE A 80 4.38 0.06 -2.13
CA ILE A 80 4.35 1.19 -3.07
C ILE A 80 2.91 1.70 -3.25
N CYS A 81 1.95 0.78 -3.36
CA CYS A 81 0.53 1.13 -3.45
C CYS A 81 0.03 1.82 -2.17
N VAL A 82 0.51 1.39 -1.00
CA VAL A 82 0.21 2.04 0.30
C VAL A 82 0.75 3.47 0.32
N LYS A 83 2.05 3.64 0.05
CA LYS A 83 2.71 4.96 0.00
C LYS A 83 2.00 5.91 -0.97
N ALA A 84 1.64 5.43 -2.17
CA ALA A 84 0.91 6.22 -3.16
C ALA A 84 -0.47 6.68 -2.67
N ARG A 85 -1.21 5.82 -1.97
CA ARG A 85 -2.52 6.18 -1.38
C ARG A 85 -2.38 7.20 -0.25
N MET A 86 -1.39 7.03 0.63
CA MET A 86 -1.11 7.98 1.71
C MET A 86 -0.79 9.38 1.16
N VAL A 87 0.14 9.47 0.22
CA VAL A 87 0.50 10.76 -0.42
C VAL A 87 -0.69 11.34 -1.18
N GLY A 88 -1.46 10.51 -1.89
CA GLY A 88 -2.68 10.94 -2.59
C GLY A 88 -3.75 11.47 -1.62
N PHE A 89 -3.88 10.90 -0.43
CA PHE A 89 -4.75 11.40 0.62
C PHE A 89 -4.26 12.71 1.22
N TRP A 90 -2.98 12.78 1.59
CA TRP A 90 -2.36 14.01 2.07
C TRP A 90 -2.55 15.17 1.08
N LYS A 91 -2.29 14.94 -0.21
CA LYS A 91 -2.55 15.94 -1.27
C LYS A 91 -4.00 16.43 -1.26
N ARG A 92 -4.97 15.53 -1.09
CA ARG A 92 -6.41 15.90 -1.00
C ARG A 92 -6.74 16.69 0.26
N LEU A 93 -6.01 16.49 1.36
CA LEU A 93 -6.18 17.29 2.59
C LEU A 93 -5.67 18.71 2.37
N VAL A 94 -4.45 18.85 1.83
CA VAL A 94 -3.81 20.16 1.58
C VAL A 94 -4.59 20.97 0.53
N THR A 95 -5.04 20.33 -0.55
CA THR A 95 -5.78 21.00 -1.65
C THR A 95 -7.30 21.05 -1.43
N GLY A 96 -7.80 20.47 -0.34
CA GLY A 96 -9.23 20.37 -0.07
C GLY A 96 -9.87 21.71 0.31
N LYS A 97 -11.20 21.82 0.28
CA LYS A 97 -11.94 23.00 0.76
C LYS A 97 -11.75 23.16 2.28
N GLU A 98 -11.64 24.41 2.74
CA GLU A 98 -11.43 24.77 4.16
C GLU A 98 -12.58 24.33 5.07
N GLU A 99 -13.81 24.29 4.56
CA GLU A 99 -15.00 23.84 5.29
C GLU A 99 -14.99 22.35 5.65
N LYS A 100 -14.08 21.55 5.08
CA LYS A 100 -14.00 20.13 5.38
C LYS A 100 -13.30 19.90 6.72
N ILE A 101 -13.99 19.21 7.62
CA ILE A 101 -13.45 18.76 8.92
C ILE A 101 -12.08 18.10 8.78
N SER A 102 -11.88 17.26 7.75
CA SER A 102 -10.60 16.58 7.53
C SER A 102 -9.44 17.55 7.28
N ARG A 103 -9.69 18.70 6.64
CA ARG A 103 -8.68 19.74 6.42
C ARG A 103 -8.43 20.51 7.71
N THR A 104 -9.47 20.91 8.43
CA THR A 104 -9.32 21.59 9.73
C THR A 104 -8.53 20.75 10.72
N LEU A 105 -8.82 19.44 10.80
CA LEU A 105 -8.06 18.50 11.63
C LEU A 105 -6.60 18.41 11.21
N TYR A 106 -6.32 18.36 9.92
CA TYR A 106 -4.95 18.36 9.40
C TYR A 106 -4.21 19.65 9.76
N GLU A 107 -4.84 20.82 9.63
CA GLU A 107 -4.23 22.10 9.98
C GLU A 107 -3.92 22.20 11.48
N ILE A 108 -4.83 21.71 12.34
CA ILE A 108 -4.58 21.61 13.79
C ILE A 108 -3.41 20.65 14.06
N LEU A 109 -3.42 19.46 13.45
CA LEU A 109 -2.34 18.47 13.60
C LEU A 109 -0.99 19.05 13.18
N TYR A 110 -0.94 19.75 12.05
CA TYR A 110 0.28 20.37 11.53
C TYR A 110 0.80 21.49 12.44
N ARG A 111 -0.10 22.31 13.01
CA ARG A 111 0.26 23.35 13.99
C ARG A 111 0.81 22.75 15.28
N LEU A 112 0.24 21.64 15.74
CA LEU A 112 0.72 20.93 16.93
C LEU A 112 2.11 20.29 16.71
N ASP A 113 2.36 19.75 15.51
CA ASP A 113 3.65 19.18 15.10
C ASP A 113 4.72 20.27 14.95
N SER A 114 4.37 21.40 14.32
CA SER A 114 5.28 22.54 14.14
C SER A 114 5.56 23.30 15.44
N GLY A 115 4.61 23.26 16.39
CA GLY A 115 4.73 23.88 17.70
C GLY A 115 5.43 23.02 18.75
N ASP A 116 5.98 21.86 18.37
CA ASP A 116 6.70 20.92 19.25
C ASP A 116 5.84 20.36 20.40
N VAL A 117 4.51 20.41 20.26
CA VAL A 117 3.55 19.93 21.28
C VAL A 117 3.21 18.44 21.06
N TYR A 118 3.12 18.02 19.80
CA TYR A 118 2.80 16.64 19.44
C TYR A 118 3.44 16.26 18.10
N HIS A 119 4.29 15.22 18.12
CA HIS A 119 4.90 14.70 16.90
C HIS A 119 4.04 13.62 16.26
N SER A 120 3.57 13.87 15.04
CA SER A 120 2.77 12.89 14.30
C SER A 120 3.68 11.94 13.51
N THR A 121 3.66 10.66 13.86
CA THR A 121 4.34 9.59 13.11
C THR A 121 3.83 9.50 11.66
N TRP A 122 2.54 9.77 11.44
CA TRP A 122 1.93 9.79 10.11
C TRP A 122 2.47 10.94 9.24
N LEU A 123 2.59 12.15 9.80
CA LEU A 123 3.18 13.30 9.08
C LEU A 123 4.65 13.04 8.75
N ASN A 124 5.42 12.52 9.71
CA ASN A 124 6.83 12.18 9.48
C ASN A 124 6.97 11.12 8.39
N CYS A 125 6.15 10.06 8.41
CA CYS A 125 6.14 9.06 7.36
C CYS A 125 5.86 9.68 5.97
N ILE A 126 4.94 10.65 5.87
CA ILE A 126 4.70 11.35 4.59
C ILE A 126 5.90 12.19 4.17
N LYS A 127 6.51 12.94 5.09
CA LYS A 127 7.74 13.71 4.83
C LYS A 127 8.87 12.78 4.35
N ASP A 128 9.03 11.63 4.98
CA ASP A 128 10.02 10.61 4.61
C ASP A 128 9.76 10.07 3.20
N ILE A 129 8.52 9.70 2.87
CA ILE A 129 8.14 9.24 1.52
C ILE A 129 8.44 10.31 0.46
N LEU A 130 8.13 11.58 0.74
CA LEU A 130 8.41 12.69 -0.16
C LEU A 130 9.91 12.93 -0.32
N THR A 131 10.67 12.83 0.77
CA THR A 131 12.13 12.97 0.78
C THR A 131 12.81 11.84 -0.01
N GLU A 132 12.37 10.59 0.17
CA GLU A 132 12.82 9.43 -0.63
C GLU A 132 12.58 9.64 -2.14
N CYS A 133 11.53 10.40 -2.48
CA CYS A 133 11.18 10.76 -3.85
C CYS A 133 11.88 12.04 -4.35
N GLY A 134 12.72 12.68 -3.54
CA GLY A 134 13.49 13.90 -3.88
C GLY A 134 12.78 15.23 -3.62
N PHE A 135 11.62 15.22 -2.94
CA PHE A 135 10.86 16.43 -2.59
C PHE A 135 11.22 16.92 -1.18
N VAL A 136 12.43 17.45 -1.01
CA VAL A 136 12.99 17.86 0.31
C VAL A 136 12.37 19.15 0.87
N ASN A 137 11.78 20.00 0.02
CA ASN A 137 11.30 21.35 0.37
C ASN A 137 9.76 21.48 0.40
N VAL A 138 9.03 20.37 0.51
CA VAL A 138 7.55 20.33 0.51
C VAL A 138 7.05 19.93 1.89
#